data_AF-A0A1Q9RWN3-F1
#
_entry.id   AF-A0A1Q9RWN3-F1
#
_cell.length_a   1.000
_cell.length_b   1.000
_cell.length_c   1.000
_cell.angle_alpha   90.00
_cell.angle_beta   90.00
_cell.angle_gamma   90.00
#
_symmetry.space_group_name_H-M   'P 1'
#
loop_
_entity.id
_entity.type
_entity.pdbx_description
1 polymer ?
#
loop_
_entity_poly.entity_id
_entity_poly.type
_entity_poly.pdbx_seq_one_letter_code
_entity_poly.pdbx_strand_id
1 'polypeptide(L)'
;MKVQLIGSVFERRGRDSDFTWMIEQPDYADALFVFNDNEEQFRAHRQDPGDPRGCARGGGNAAIRPYQCAEQVRAAGIPTGVDCVGYPQLTDSVRDVIDEAVAEVRRLLASGAYARLFCSADATGQLGSRISVIGGDVRTYIVKQLKALAESPPDRLAKHEDGLQ
;
A
#
# COMPACT_ATOMS: atom_id res chain seq x y z
N MET A 1 14.84 11.50 -5.32
CA MET A 1 13.72 12.47 -5.29
C MET A 1 12.84 12.09 -4.11
N LYS A 2 12.57 13.00 -3.16
CA LYS A 2 11.83 12.71 -1.92
C LYS A 2 10.36 12.38 -2.24
N VAL A 3 9.82 11.30 -1.69
CA VAL A 3 8.38 10.96 -1.76
C VAL A 3 7.70 11.50 -0.50
N GLN A 4 6.55 12.15 -0.64
CA GLN A 4 5.80 12.63 0.51
C GLN A 4 4.89 11.54 1.06
N LEU A 5 5.13 11.07 2.29
CA LEU A 5 4.20 10.18 3.00
C LEU A 5 3.04 11.00 3.59
N ILE A 6 1.81 10.58 3.30
CA ILE A 6 0.58 11.24 3.75
C ILE A 6 -0.33 10.20 4.41
N GLY A 7 -0.60 10.39 5.71
CA GLY A 7 -1.58 9.59 6.43
C GLY A 7 -3.00 10.09 6.16
N SER A 8 -3.86 9.23 5.64
CA SER A 8 -5.25 9.54 5.32
C SER A 8 -6.20 9.03 6.41
N VAL A 9 -6.76 9.94 7.19
CA VAL A 9 -7.72 9.62 8.25
C VAL A 9 -9.13 9.59 7.68
N PHE A 10 -9.68 8.40 7.47
CA PHE A 10 -11.00 8.24 6.83
C PHE A 10 -12.11 8.93 7.62
N GLU A 11 -12.75 9.93 7.01
CA GLU A 11 -13.89 10.64 7.58
C GLU A 11 -15.23 10.03 7.14
N ARG A 12 -15.46 10.01 5.83
CA ARG A 12 -16.65 9.44 5.18
C ARG A 12 -16.40 9.18 3.70
N ARG A 13 -17.28 8.40 3.08
CA ARG A 13 -17.18 8.03 1.66
C ARG A 13 -17.35 9.21 0.71
N GLY A 14 -16.75 9.11 -0.48
CA GLY A 14 -16.98 10.00 -1.62
C GLY A 14 -16.32 11.38 -1.50
N ARG A 15 -15.14 11.45 -0.89
CA ARG A 15 -14.38 12.70 -0.69
C ARG A 15 -12.92 12.42 -0.33
N ASP A 16 -12.16 13.49 -0.13
CA ASP A 16 -10.84 13.45 0.52
C ASP A 16 -10.88 12.59 1.78
N SER A 17 -9.82 11.81 1.97
CA SER A 17 -9.66 10.73 2.95
C SER A 17 -10.26 9.36 2.61
N ASP A 18 -11.15 9.27 1.61
CA ASP A 18 -11.64 7.99 1.08
C ASP A 18 -10.81 7.55 -0.12
N PHE A 19 -10.00 6.51 0.05
CA PHE A 19 -9.14 5.97 -1.00
C PHE A 19 -9.90 5.63 -2.28
N THR A 20 -11.13 5.11 -2.16
CA THR A 20 -11.91 4.74 -3.36
C THR A 20 -12.30 5.97 -4.19
N TRP A 21 -12.52 7.10 -3.54
CA TRP A 21 -12.79 8.36 -4.23
C TRP A 21 -11.49 9.04 -4.69
N MET A 22 -10.49 9.12 -3.83
CA MET A 22 -9.21 9.78 -4.12
C MET A 22 -8.51 9.14 -5.33
N ILE A 23 -8.49 7.81 -5.39
CA ILE A 23 -7.86 7.11 -6.51
C ILE A 23 -8.58 7.35 -7.84
N GLU A 24 -9.77 7.93 -7.87
CA GLU A 24 -10.45 8.24 -9.13
C GLU A 24 -10.19 9.67 -9.60
N GLN A 25 -9.61 10.55 -8.76
CA GLN A 25 -9.40 11.94 -9.13
C GLN A 25 -8.06 12.16 -9.85
N PRO A 26 -8.03 13.04 -10.88
CA PRO A 26 -6.80 13.43 -11.57
C PRO A 26 -5.73 14.01 -10.63
N ASP A 27 -6.16 14.72 -9.59
CA ASP A 27 -5.28 15.33 -8.59
C ASP A 27 -4.47 14.30 -7.81
N TYR A 28 -4.77 13.00 -7.91
CA TYR A 28 -4.05 11.89 -7.29
C TYR A 28 -3.38 10.95 -8.32
N ALA A 29 -3.08 11.45 -9.52
CA ALA A 29 -2.40 10.68 -10.57
C ALA A 29 -0.93 10.33 -10.23
N ASP A 30 -0.26 11.15 -9.42
CA ASP A 30 1.13 10.96 -8.94
C ASP A 30 1.20 10.21 -7.59
N ALA A 31 0.08 9.67 -7.13
CA ALA A 31 -0.05 9.04 -5.82
C ALA A 31 -0.04 7.50 -5.91
N LEU A 32 0.76 6.87 -5.05
CA LEU A 32 0.64 5.45 -4.72
C LEU A 32 -0.15 5.30 -3.42
N PHE A 33 -1.19 4.48 -3.41
CA PHE A 33 -2.00 4.21 -2.23
C PHE A 33 -1.65 2.85 -1.61
N VAL A 34 -1.25 2.86 -0.34
CA VAL A 34 -0.99 1.65 0.46
C VAL A 34 -2.22 1.31 1.27
N PHE A 35 -2.88 0.21 0.92
CA PHE A 35 -4.06 -0.29 1.63
C PHE A 35 -3.71 -1.46 2.54
N ASN A 36 -4.58 -1.70 3.52
CA ASN A 36 -4.45 -2.80 4.45
C ASN A 36 -5.00 -4.05 3.74
N ASP A 37 -4.15 -5.03 3.46
CA ASP A 37 -4.56 -6.25 2.77
C ASP A 37 -4.69 -7.43 3.75
N ASN A 38 -5.32 -8.50 3.26
CA ASN A 38 -5.21 -9.82 3.86
C ASN A 38 -4.03 -10.55 3.22
N GLU A 39 -3.36 -11.39 3.99
CA GLU A 39 -2.20 -12.15 3.54
C GLU A 39 -2.51 -13.02 2.32
N GLU A 40 -3.66 -13.69 2.28
CA GLU A 40 -3.98 -14.62 1.19
C GLU A 40 -4.12 -13.91 -0.16
N GLN A 41 -4.71 -12.70 -0.16
CA GLN A 41 -4.83 -11.91 -1.38
C GLN A 41 -3.49 -11.31 -1.80
N PHE A 42 -2.69 -10.85 -0.84
CA PHE A 42 -1.32 -10.43 -1.11
C PHE A 42 -0.48 -11.57 -1.71
N ARG A 43 -0.51 -12.76 -1.10
CA ARG A 43 0.22 -13.94 -1.56
C ARG A 43 -0.27 -14.37 -2.95
N ALA A 44 -1.58 -14.38 -3.20
CA ALA A 44 -2.13 -14.66 -4.53
C ALA A 44 -1.60 -13.67 -5.58
N HIS A 45 -1.67 -12.36 -5.32
CA HIS A 45 -1.15 -11.34 -6.24
C HIS A 45 0.37 -11.43 -6.46
N ARG A 46 1.13 -11.78 -5.41
CA ARG A 46 2.59 -11.95 -5.50
C ARG A 46 3.00 -13.17 -6.33
N GLN A 47 2.25 -14.26 -6.22
CA GLN A 47 2.49 -15.48 -6.99
C GLN A 47 2.10 -15.30 -8.45
N ASP A 48 0.95 -14.67 -8.70
CA ASP A 48 0.45 -14.35 -10.02
C ASP A 48 -0.27 -12.98 -9.99
N PRO A 49 0.36 -11.92 -10.55
CA PRO A 49 -0.25 -10.59 -10.59
C PRO A 49 -1.59 -10.53 -11.31
N GLY A 50 -1.89 -11.50 -12.18
CA GLY A 50 -3.16 -11.64 -12.89
C GLY A 50 -4.22 -12.45 -12.13
N ASP A 51 -3.90 -13.00 -10.96
CA ASP A 51 -4.84 -13.80 -10.19
C ASP A 51 -6.02 -12.94 -9.70
N PRO A 52 -7.27 -13.27 -10.09
CA PRO A 52 -8.44 -12.48 -9.70
C PRO A 52 -8.63 -12.41 -8.18
N ARG A 53 -8.13 -13.37 -7.40
CA ARG A 53 -8.15 -13.33 -5.93
C ARG A 53 -7.28 -12.20 -5.39
N GLY A 54 -6.11 -12.02 -5.99
CA GLY A 54 -5.19 -10.92 -5.67
C GLY A 54 -5.72 -9.55 -6.09
N CYS A 55 -6.67 -9.49 -7.02
CA CYS A 55 -7.24 -8.24 -7.53
C CYS A 55 -8.65 -7.94 -7.02
N ALA A 56 -9.33 -8.88 -6.35
CA ALA A 56 -10.72 -8.74 -5.93
C ALA A 56 -10.90 -7.58 -4.93
N ARG A 57 -12.01 -6.83 -5.02
CA ARG A 57 -12.29 -5.75 -4.04
C ARG A 57 -12.42 -6.30 -2.62
N GLY A 58 -11.71 -5.71 -1.68
CA GLY A 58 -11.85 -5.97 -0.24
C GLY A 58 -12.74 -4.94 0.49
N GLY A 59 -12.79 -5.05 1.81
CA GLY A 59 -13.47 -4.11 2.70
C GLY A 59 -12.62 -2.88 3.07
N GLY A 60 -13.28 -1.79 3.46
CA GLY A 60 -12.57 -0.56 3.87
C GLY A 60 -11.68 0.00 2.76
N ASN A 61 -10.41 0.27 3.07
CA ASN A 61 -9.44 0.73 2.08
C ASN A 61 -9.00 -0.38 1.10
N ALA A 62 -9.17 -1.67 1.42
CA ALA A 62 -8.91 -2.75 0.46
C ALA A 62 -9.89 -2.75 -0.72
N ALA A 63 -10.91 -1.87 -0.72
CA ALA A 63 -11.75 -1.64 -1.87
C ALA A 63 -10.97 -1.12 -3.11
N ILE A 64 -9.77 -0.56 -2.92
CA ILE A 64 -8.87 -0.17 -4.02
C ILE A 64 -7.92 -1.30 -4.47
N ARG A 65 -8.04 -2.52 -3.94
CA ARG A 65 -7.22 -3.68 -4.35
C ARG A 65 -7.14 -3.87 -5.88
N PRO A 66 -8.22 -3.72 -6.69
CA PRO A 66 -8.12 -3.87 -8.15
C PRO A 66 -7.09 -2.95 -8.83
N TYR A 67 -6.80 -1.79 -8.24
CA TYR A 67 -5.86 -0.82 -8.80
C TYR A 67 -4.38 -1.24 -8.67
N GLN A 68 -4.08 -2.35 -7.98
CA GLN A 68 -2.75 -2.96 -8.02
C GLN A 68 -2.52 -3.85 -9.24
N CYS A 69 -3.60 -4.20 -9.94
CA CYS A 69 -3.57 -5.06 -11.14
C CYS A 69 -3.83 -4.28 -12.44
N ALA A 70 -3.94 -2.96 -12.36
CA ALA A 70 -4.07 -2.10 -13.53
C ALA A 70 -2.71 -1.96 -14.24
N GLU A 71 -2.74 -1.63 -15.54
CA GLU A 71 -1.53 -1.37 -16.34
C GLU A 71 -0.63 -0.30 -15.67
N GLN A 72 -1.26 0.81 -15.26
CA GLN A 72 -0.66 1.74 -14.31
C GLN A 72 -1.06 1.31 -12.89
N VAL A 73 -0.13 0.69 -12.17
CA VAL A 73 -0.32 0.38 -10.75
C VAL A 73 -0.57 1.68 -9.98
N ARG A 74 -1.58 1.69 -9.10
CA ARG A 74 -1.90 2.85 -8.25
C ARG A 74 -2.19 2.50 -6.81
N ALA A 75 -2.27 1.21 -6.51
CA ALA A 75 -2.44 0.69 -5.18
C ALA A 75 -1.42 -0.42 -4.90
N ALA A 76 -1.03 -0.58 -3.64
CA ALA A 76 -0.20 -1.69 -3.19
C ALA A 76 -0.68 -2.18 -1.82
N GLY A 77 -0.94 -3.48 -1.69
CA GLY A 77 -1.38 -4.07 -0.44
C GLY A 77 -0.23 -4.34 0.52
N ILE A 78 -0.38 -3.96 1.80
CA ILE A 78 0.44 -4.49 2.89
C ILE A 78 -0.43 -5.42 3.74
N PRO A 79 -0.04 -6.69 3.92
CA PRO A 79 -0.75 -7.60 4.79
C PRO A 79 -0.82 -7.07 6.22
N THR A 80 -2.03 -7.10 6.76
CA THR A 80 -2.31 -6.68 8.14
C THR A 80 -3.06 -7.75 8.92
N GLY A 81 -3.29 -8.91 8.31
CA GLY A 81 -4.09 -9.98 8.87
C GLY A 81 -4.20 -11.20 7.95
N VAL A 82 -4.79 -12.26 8.50
CA VAL A 82 -5.05 -13.57 7.88
C VAL A 82 -6.48 -13.97 8.22
N ASP A 83 -7.19 -14.65 7.34
CA ASP A 83 -8.58 -15.10 7.55
C ASP A 83 -9.53 -13.99 8.03
N CYS A 84 -9.38 -12.77 7.50
CA CYS A 84 -10.10 -11.56 7.90
C CYS A 84 -9.85 -11.10 9.36
N VAL A 85 -8.87 -11.66 10.05
CA VAL A 85 -8.45 -11.28 11.41
C VAL A 85 -7.12 -10.54 11.33
N GLY A 86 -7.04 -9.37 11.97
CA GLY A 86 -5.80 -8.59 11.98
C GLY A 86 -4.69 -9.31 12.75
N TYR A 87 -3.44 -9.09 12.36
CA TYR A 87 -2.29 -9.64 13.06
C TYR A 87 -2.28 -9.09 14.49
N PRO A 88 -2.33 -9.94 15.52
CA PRO A 88 -2.41 -9.47 16.90
C PRO A 88 -1.07 -8.95 17.44
N GLN A 89 0.04 -9.37 16.84
CA GLN A 89 1.41 -9.03 17.24
C GLN A 89 2.39 -9.19 16.07
N LEU A 90 3.55 -8.55 16.16
CA LEU A 90 4.64 -8.61 15.19
C LEU A 90 5.57 -9.78 15.50
N THR A 91 5.19 -10.99 15.10
CA THR A 91 6.10 -12.14 15.08
C THR A 91 7.11 -12.03 13.93
N ASP A 92 8.14 -12.87 13.93
CA ASP A 92 9.10 -12.92 12.81
C ASP A 92 8.41 -13.27 11.49
N SER A 93 7.47 -14.24 11.50
CA SER A 93 6.70 -14.58 10.30
C SER A 93 5.84 -13.41 9.78
N VAL A 94 5.20 -12.64 10.67
CA VAL A 94 4.41 -11.46 10.30
C VAL A 94 5.32 -10.36 9.77
N ARG A 95 6.49 -10.18 10.40
CA ARG A 95 7.51 -9.23 9.94
C ARG A 95 7.95 -9.56 8.51
N ASP A 96 8.29 -10.82 8.24
CA ASP A 96 8.77 -11.25 6.92
C ASP A 96 7.74 -10.94 5.82
N VAL A 97 6.46 -11.27 6.07
CA VAL A 97 5.35 -10.97 5.15
C VAL A 97 5.24 -9.46 4.89
N ILE A 98 5.31 -8.65 5.94
CA ILE A 98 5.25 -7.18 5.82
C ILE A 98 6.46 -6.64 5.07
N ASP A 99 7.66 -7.17 5.32
CA ASP A 99 8.88 -6.72 4.67
C ASP A 99 8.89 -7.03 3.18
N GLU A 100 8.34 -8.18 2.77
CA GLU A 100 8.08 -8.48 1.35
C GLU A 100 7.14 -7.45 0.70
N ALA A 101 6.06 -7.08 1.39
CA ALA A 101 5.13 -6.07 0.88
C ALA A 101 5.76 -4.68 0.80
N VAL A 102 6.55 -4.30 1.81
CA VAL A 102 7.32 -3.05 1.83
C VAL A 102 8.36 -3.02 0.70
N ALA A 103 8.99 -4.16 0.38
CA ALA A 103 9.91 -4.26 -0.74
C ALA A 103 9.21 -4.01 -2.09
N GLU A 104 7.96 -4.46 -2.25
CA GLU A 104 7.16 -4.16 -3.44
C GLU A 104 6.80 -2.67 -3.53
N VAL A 105 6.37 -2.05 -2.41
CA VAL A 105 6.15 -0.60 -2.37
C VAL A 105 7.42 0.16 -2.75
N ARG A 106 8.58 -0.25 -2.22
CA ARG A 106 9.89 0.32 -2.60
C ARG A 106 10.14 0.20 -4.10
N ARG A 107 9.92 -0.97 -4.69
CA ARG A 107 10.10 -1.21 -6.13
C ARG A 107 9.22 -0.29 -6.97
N LEU A 108 7.96 -0.11 -6.58
CA LEU A 108 7.03 0.81 -7.24
C LEU A 108 7.51 2.26 -7.15
N LEU A 109 7.94 2.72 -5.96
CA LEU A 109 8.50 4.06 -5.79
C LEU A 109 9.79 4.29 -6.60
N ALA A 110 10.63 3.25 -6.78
CA ALA A 110 11.86 3.31 -7.57
C ALA A 110 11.63 3.59 -9.06
N SER A 111 10.42 3.33 -9.58
CA SER A 111 10.05 3.72 -10.96
C SER A 111 10.10 5.24 -11.19
N GLY A 112 10.00 6.03 -10.12
CA GLY A 112 9.90 7.48 -10.19
C GLY A 112 8.54 8.01 -10.65
N ALA A 113 7.54 7.16 -10.80
CA ALA A 113 6.18 7.53 -11.23
C ALA A 113 5.35 8.23 -10.13
N TYR A 114 5.76 8.09 -8.86
CA TYR A 114 4.99 8.59 -7.72
C TYR A 114 5.76 9.65 -6.94
N ALA A 115 5.09 10.77 -6.66
CA ALA A 115 5.62 11.82 -5.78
C ALA A 115 5.01 11.74 -4.37
N ARG A 116 3.84 11.09 -4.23
CA ARG A 116 3.11 10.97 -2.97
C ARG A 116 2.79 9.52 -2.65
N LEU A 117 2.93 9.15 -1.38
CA LEU A 117 2.60 7.84 -0.84
C LEU A 117 1.52 8.03 0.21
N PHE A 118 0.32 7.52 -0.06
CA PHE A 118 -0.79 7.58 0.89
C PHE A 118 -0.89 6.26 1.66
N CYS A 119 -1.10 6.32 2.96
CA CYS A 119 -1.48 5.15 3.76
C CYS A 119 -2.72 5.48 4.60
N SER A 120 -3.48 4.46 5.00
CA SER A 120 -4.57 4.70 5.94
C SER A 120 -4.00 5.10 7.30
N ALA A 121 -4.61 6.09 7.94
CA ALA A 121 -4.20 6.54 9.26
C ALA A 121 -5.40 6.65 10.20
N ASP A 122 -5.12 6.62 11.50
CA ASP A 122 -6.04 7.10 12.54
C ASP A 122 -5.66 8.54 12.96
N ALA A 123 -6.43 9.10 13.90
CA ALA A 123 -6.21 10.45 14.40
C ALA A 123 -4.85 10.66 15.11
N THR A 124 -4.14 9.58 15.44
CA THR A 124 -2.80 9.62 16.05
C THR A 124 -1.67 9.49 15.03
N GLY A 125 -2.01 9.31 13.74
CA GLY A 125 -1.04 9.07 12.67
C GLY A 125 -0.51 7.64 12.62
N GLN A 126 -1.12 6.71 13.36
CA GLN A 126 -0.86 5.27 13.25
C GLN A 126 -1.71 4.65 12.14
N LEU A 127 -1.36 3.47 11.63
CA LEU A 127 -2.08 2.81 10.54
C LEU A 127 -3.57 2.66 10.86
N GLY A 128 -4.48 3.14 10.02
CA GLY A 128 -5.92 3.03 10.27
C GLY A 128 -6.38 1.57 10.37
N SER A 129 -7.17 1.22 11.40
CA SER A 129 -7.56 -0.17 11.67
C SER A 129 -9.05 -0.32 12.02
N ARG A 130 -9.92 0.54 11.48
CA ARG A 130 -11.33 0.62 11.92
C ARG A 130 -12.13 -0.66 11.68
N ILE A 131 -11.76 -1.46 10.68
CA ILE A 131 -12.49 -2.67 10.28
C ILE A 131 -11.87 -3.98 10.79
N SER A 132 -10.69 -3.93 11.43
CA SER A 132 -10.03 -5.10 11.99
C SER A 132 -9.05 -4.70 13.11
N VAL A 133 -8.98 -5.48 14.19
CA VAL A 133 -8.07 -5.21 15.31
C VAL A 133 -6.67 -5.68 14.92
N ILE A 134 -5.73 -4.73 14.87
CA ILE A 134 -4.31 -4.98 14.53
C ILE A 134 -3.45 -4.60 15.74
N GLY A 135 -2.47 -5.45 16.07
CA GLY A 135 -1.48 -5.22 17.13
C GLY A 135 -0.78 -3.87 16.99
N GLY A 136 -0.57 -3.17 18.11
CA GLY A 136 0.05 -1.85 18.11
C GLY A 136 1.50 -1.86 17.58
N ASP A 137 2.22 -2.95 17.82
CA ASP A 137 3.56 -3.20 17.31
C ASP A 137 3.59 -3.40 15.78
N VAL A 138 2.63 -4.14 15.22
CA VAL A 138 2.44 -4.31 13.78
C VAL A 138 2.16 -2.96 13.11
N ARG A 139 1.20 -2.19 13.64
CA ARG A 139 0.85 -0.86 13.11
C ARG A 139 2.05 0.08 13.14
N THR A 140 2.77 0.11 14.26
CA THR A 140 3.98 0.91 14.44
C THR A 140 5.06 0.51 13.44
N TYR A 141 5.25 -0.79 13.24
CA TYR A 141 6.25 -1.32 12.31
C TYR A 141 5.97 -0.89 10.88
N ILE A 142 4.74 -1.11 10.38
CA ILE A 142 4.35 -0.71 9.02
C ILE A 142 4.56 0.80 8.81
N VAL A 143 4.09 1.65 9.74
CA VAL A 143 4.27 3.10 9.64
C VAL A 143 5.75 3.49 9.62
N LYS A 144 6.58 2.84 10.45
CA LYS A 144 8.04 3.06 10.46
C LYS A 144 8.67 2.71 9.12
N GLN A 145 8.32 1.57 8.53
CA GLN A 145 8.84 1.14 7.22
C GLN A 145 8.44 2.12 6.11
N LEU A 146 7.17 2.56 6.07
CA LEU A 146 6.70 3.53 5.07
C LEU A 146 7.38 4.90 5.21
N LYS A 147 7.61 5.37 6.44
CA LYS A 147 8.38 6.60 6.71
C LYS A 147 9.81 6.49 6.18
N ALA A 148 10.48 5.36 6.43
CA ALA A 148 11.84 5.14 5.94
C ALA A 148 11.93 5.16 4.40
N LEU A 149 10.93 4.58 3.70
CA LEU A 149 10.87 4.65 2.24
C LEU A 149 10.69 6.07 1.70
N ALA A 150 9.91 6.90 2.39
CA ALA A 150 9.66 8.29 2.01
C ALA A 150 10.89 9.20 2.23
N GLU A 151 11.65 8.95 3.30
CA GLU A 151 12.85 9.73 3.66
C GLU A 151 14.08 9.35 2.83
N SER A 152 14.24 8.06 2.52
CA SER A 152 15.34 7.52 1.71
C SER A 152 14.80 6.75 0.50
N PRO A 153 14.21 7.44 -0.48
CA PRO A 153 13.64 6.78 -1.65
C PRO A 153 14.77 6.13 -2.47
N PRO A 154 14.52 4.93 -3.04
CA PRO A 154 15.53 4.20 -3.81
C PRO A 154 16.01 5.02 -5.01
N ASP A 155 17.28 4.82 -5.37
CA ASP A 155 17.81 5.33 -6.63
C ASP A 155 16.93 4.84 -7.79
N ARG A 156 16.64 5.72 -8.74
CA ARG A 156 15.77 5.39 -9.87
C ARG A 156 16.36 4.19 -10.60
N LEU A 157 15.51 3.21 -10.91
CA LEU A 157 15.87 2.23 -11.93
C LEU A 157 16.16 3.03 -13.21
N ALA A 158 17.38 2.94 -13.71
CA ALA A 158 17.74 3.58 -14.97
C ALA A 158 16.73 3.10 -16.01
N LYS A 159 16.01 4.03 -16.64
CA LYS A 159 15.20 3.69 -17.81
C LYS A 159 16.18 3.15 -18.84
N HIS A 160 16.12 1.85 -19.12
CA HIS A 160 16.66 1.34 -20.38
C HIS A 160 15.81 1.99 -21.47
N GLU A 161 16.31 3.12 -21.98
CA GLU A 161 15.90 3.62 -23.28
C GLU A 161 16.49 2.66 -24.30
N ASP A 162 15.77 1.57 -24.59
CA ASP A 162 15.99 0.83 -25.83
C ASP A 162 15.45 1.67 -26.98
N GLY A 163 16.21 2.71 -27.29
CA GLY A 163 16.18 3.34 -28.60
C GLY A 163 17.02 2.51 -29.55
N LEU A 164 16.37 1.80 -30.46
CA LEU A 164 16.96 1.55 -31.77
C LEU A 164 15.86 1.37 -32.83
N GLN A 165 15.72 2.44 -33.62
CA GLN A 165 15.54 2.53 -35.07
C GLN A 165 14.62 1.53 -35.78
#